data_AF-A0AAD5B4N8-F1
#
_entry.id   AF-A0AAD5B4N8-F1
#
_cell.length_a   1.000
_cell.length_b   1.000
_cell.length_c   1.000
_cell.angle_alpha   90.00
_cell.angle_beta   90.00
_cell.angle_gamma   90.00
#
_symmetry.space_group_name_H-M   'P 1'
#
loop_
_entity.id
_entity.type
_entity.pdbx_description
1 polymer ?
#
loop_
_entity_poly.entity_id
_entity_poly.type
_entity_poly.pdbx_seq_one_letter_code
_entity_poly.pdbx_strand_id
1 'polypeptide(L)' 'MWDICPENDLTELCHNCGEKSNGQKKTIQCDVCDRWFHMQCVQEPDPIKSYSCAVCTF' A
#
# COMPACT_ATOMS: atom_id res chain seq x y z
N MET A 1 23.59 4.10 -11.70
CA MET A 1 22.66 3.62 -12.74
C MET A 1 21.42 3.20 -11.97
N TRP A 2 20.32 3.93 -12.10
CA TRP A 2 19.11 3.67 -11.32
C TRP A 2 18.43 2.47 -11.96
N ASP A 3 18.36 1.38 -11.21
CA ASP A 3 17.98 0.06 -11.70
C ASP A 3 16.69 0.08 -12.53
N ILE A 4 16.80 -0.55 -13.70
CA ILE A 4 15.66 -0.93 -14.53
C ILE A 4 14.84 -1.91 -13.70
N CYS A 5 13.69 -1.47 -13.19
CA CYS A 5 12.79 -2.34 -12.43
C CYS A 5 12.25 -3.43 -13.36
N PRO A 6 12.40 -4.72 -13.02
CA PRO A 6 11.83 -5.80 -13.80
C PRO A 6 10.30 -5.67 -13.77
N GLU A 7 9.65 -5.83 -14.92
CA GLU A 7 8.25 -5.50 -15.20
C GLU A 7 7.20 -6.30 -14.39
N ASN A 8 7.55 -6.92 -13.25
CA ASN A 8 6.71 -7.92 -12.61
C ASN A 8 6.66 -7.88 -11.07
N ASP A 9 7.16 -6.83 -10.43
CA ASP A 9 7.05 -6.71 -8.98
C ASP A 9 5.67 -6.16 -8.57
N LEU A 10 4.70 -7.08 -8.40
CA LEU A 10 3.34 -6.74 -7.92
C LEU A 10 3.33 -6.19 -6.48
N THR A 11 4.49 -6.16 -5.81
CA THR A 11 4.66 -5.58 -4.46
C THR A 11 4.34 -4.08 -4.40
N GLU A 12 4.35 -3.39 -5.53
CA GLU A 12 3.97 -1.97 -5.61
C GLU A 12 2.46 -1.72 -5.78
N LEU A 13 1.64 -2.77 -5.87
CA LEU A 13 0.21 -2.63 -6.05
C LEU A 13 -0.51 -2.37 -4.74
N CYS A 14 -1.46 -1.45 -4.78
CA CYS A 14 -2.42 -1.29 -3.70
C CYS A 14 -3.31 -2.55 -3.60
N HIS A 15 -3.27 -3.23 -2.46
CA HIS A 15 -4.05 -4.45 -2.25
C HIS A 15 -5.57 -4.23 -2.09
N ASN A 16 -6.05 -2.99 -2.21
CA ASN A 16 -7.48 -2.68 -2.27
C ASN A 16 -7.98 -2.45 -3.71
N CYS A 17 -7.25 -1.71 -4.54
CA CYS A 17 -7.71 -1.34 -5.89
C CYS A 17 -6.92 -2.01 -7.03
N GLY A 18 -5.81 -2.69 -6.75
CA GLY A 18 -4.98 -3.35 -7.75
C GLY A 18 -4.11 -2.42 -8.59
N GLU A 19 -4.08 -1.12 -8.29
CA GLU A 19 -3.33 -0.12 -9.05
C GLU A 19 -1.99 0.24 -8.37
N LYS A 20 -1.00 0.62 -9.18
CA LYS A 20 0.28 1.18 -8.69
C LYS A 20 0.07 2.58 -8.11
N SER A 21 0.97 2.97 -7.20
CA SER A 21 0.98 4.33 -6.63
C SER A 21 1.54 5.39 -7.57
N ASN A 22 2.16 4.99 -8.68
CA ASN A 22 2.85 5.83 -9.68
C ASN A 22 3.77 6.91 -9.04
N GLY A 23 4.30 6.64 -7.84
CA GLY A 23 5.11 7.58 -7.04
C GLY A 23 4.38 8.81 -6.49
N GLN A 24 3.09 9.02 -6.79
CA GLN A 24 2.34 10.22 -6.39
C GLN A 24 1.34 9.96 -5.27
N LYS A 25 0.83 8.73 -5.15
CA LYS A 25 -0.18 8.38 -4.14
C LYS A 25 0.51 7.95 -2.85
N LYS A 26 0.17 8.62 -1.74
CA LYS A 26 0.60 8.19 -0.39
C LYS A 26 0.06 6.78 -0.12
N THR A 27 0.93 5.90 0.36
CA THR A 27 0.57 4.56 0.78
C THR A 27 0.77 4.36 2.27
N ILE A 28 0.08 3.39 2.83
CA ILE A 28 0.26 2.89 4.19
C ILE A 28 0.41 1.37 4.15
N GLN A 29 1.29 0.85 5.00
CA GLN A 29 1.50 -0.59 5.17
C GLN A 29 0.64 -1.10 6.32
N CYS A 30 -0.03 -2.23 6.14
CA CYS A 30 -0.74 -2.90 7.23
C CYS A 30 0.26 -3.59 8.17
N ASP A 31 0.18 -3.29 9.47
CA ASP A 31 1.07 -3.83 10.51
C ASP A 31 0.89 -5.34 10.78
N VAL A 32 -0.13 -5.97 10.18
CA VAL A 32 -0.47 -7.39 10.40
C VAL A 32 -0.05 -8.28 9.23
N CYS A 33 -0.20 -7.81 7.99
CA CYS A 33 0.05 -8.61 6.79
C CYS A 33 1.10 -8.02 5.84
N ASP A 34 1.73 -6.90 6.23
CA ASP A 34 2.80 -6.20 5.49
C ASP A 34 2.43 -5.71 4.09
N ARG A 35 1.15 -5.78 3.70
CA ARG A 35 0.64 -5.31 2.41
C ARG A 35 0.46 -3.79 2.39
N TRP A 36 0.64 -3.21 1.21
CA TRP A 36 0.51 -1.78 0.96
C TRP A 36 -0.85 -1.39 0.38
N PHE A 37 -1.33 -0.23 0.80
CA PHE A 37 -2.62 0.33 0.39
C PHE A 37 -2.48 1.83 0.11
N HIS A 38 -3.16 2.37 -0.90
CA HIS A 38 -3.29 3.82 -1.03
C HIS A 38 -4.09 4.35 0.15
N MET A 39 -3.63 5.43 0.77
CA MET A 39 -4.35 6.10 1.88
C MET A 39 -5.82 6.35 1.53
N GLN A 40 -6.08 6.85 0.31
CA GLN A 40 -7.44 7.12 -0.18
C GLN A 40 -8.30 5.86 -0.34
N CYS A 41 -7.69 4.71 -0.62
CA CYS A 41 -8.42 3.43 -0.75
C CYS A 41 -8.85 2.87 0.61
N VAL A 42 -8.27 3.35 1.71
CA VAL A 42 -8.50 2.82 3.06
C VAL A 42 -8.93 3.91 4.04
N GLN A 43 -9.61 4.95 3.52
CA GLN A 43 -10.23 6.03 4.29
C GLN A 43 -9.24 6.97 5.02
N GLU A 44 -8.08 7.21 4.42
CA GLU A 44 -7.06 8.19 4.89
C GLU A 44 -6.74 8.05 6.40
N PRO A 45 -6.26 6.87 6.84
CA PRO A 45 -5.93 6.65 8.24
C PRO A 45 -4.79 7.56 8.70
N ASP A 46 -4.71 7.77 10.01
CA ASP A 46 -3.61 8.53 10.63
C ASP A 46 -2.27 7.80 10.42
N PRO A 47 -1.31 8.38 9.66
CA PRO A 47 -0.04 7.73 9.34
C PRO A 47 0.89 7.56 10.54
N ILE A 48 0.57 8.19 11.68
CA ILE A 48 1.38 8.10 12.92
C ILE A 48 0.95 6.89 13.74
N LYS A 49 -0.27 6.39 13.56
CA LYS A 49 -0.83 5.27 14.31
C LYS A 49 -0.61 3.96 13.57
N SER A 50 -0.67 2.87 14.33
CA SER A 50 -0.76 1.53 13.76
C SER A 50 -2.00 1.39 12.88
N TYR A 51 -1.81 0.80 11.71
CA TYR A 51 -2.83 0.59 10.70
C TYR A 51 -3.04 -0.90 10.44
N SER A 52 -4.30 -1.33 10.57
CA SER A 52 -4.78 -2.66 10.19
C SER A 52 -5.75 -2.52 9.03
N CYS A 53 -5.54 -3.29 7.96
CA CYS A 53 -6.46 -3.30 6.82
C CYS A 53 -7.78 -3.99 7.19
N ALA A 54 -8.82 -3.77 6.37
CA ALA A 54 -10.17 -4.32 6.63
C ALA A 54 -10.23 -5.85 6.76
N VAL A 55 -9.24 -6.58 6.24
CA VAL A 55 -9.12 -8.04 6.37
C VAL A 55 -8.46 -8.45 7.70
N CYS A 56 -7.61 -7.59 8.24
CA CYS A 56 -6.87 -7.82 9.48
C CYS A 56 -7.50 -7.16 10.71
N THR A 57 -8.57 -6.37 10.53
CA THR A 57 -9.42 -5.90 11.63
C THR A 57 -10.42 -7.01 11.97
N PHE A 58 -10.21 -7.68 13.11
CA PHE A 58 -11.08 -8.71 13.68
C PHE A 58 -11.88 -8.17 14.88
#